data_AF-A0A7S8D924-F1
#
_entry.id   AF-A0A7S8D924-F1
#
_cell.length_a   1.000
_cell.length_b   1.000
_cell.length_c   1.000
_cell.angle_alpha   90.00
_cell.angle_beta   90.00
_cell.angle_gamma   90.00
#
_symmetry.space_group_name_H-M   'P 1'
#
loop_
_entity.id
_entity.type
_entity.pdbx_description
1 polymer ?
#
loop_
_entity_poly.entity_id
_entity_poly.type
_entity_poly.pdbx_seq_one_letter_code
_entity_poly.pdbx_strand_id
1 'polypeptide(L)'
;MSYPGATPPPPGAEPNMENPADVLWTINYLTQALTLIFTTGFVATRVYAKYKVMGGGTTKDDVATYFSFVLMVGYCVTALIAGQYGMGHNQWEVSPKDLTSFLKCGYAATIFYAPMALGVKLSLLFITIRVFGTVHRKTTIGIYIFIGMLVAYYVSGLFIKIFICKPISSYWMGDMDKCLDQNAIITADAIISVVSDLAILFLPTPLTWSLQLSMRKRLRVIGILCAGGVATGFSIYRLAMILNARDSANQTLVFTKVILSGNAEAGIGLICACLPSISALIVRRNGYASRGYQSSGPADFSRHGEIMLTRSYQVETSKKGQHDPFHLGNDEAGLIASIQANSKSDCSSRARTPESA
;
A
#
# COMPACT_ATOMS: atom_id res chain seq x y z
N MET A 1 -20.13 -18.03 -43.05
CA MET A 1 -19.17 -19.14 -42.91
C MET A 1 -19.08 -19.46 -41.43
N SER A 2 -19.61 -20.61 -41.01
CA SER A 2 -19.60 -21.02 -39.61
C SER A 2 -18.25 -21.66 -39.32
N TYR A 3 -17.30 -20.86 -38.83
CA TYR A 3 -16.08 -21.42 -38.27
C TYR A 3 -16.44 -22.13 -36.97
N PRO A 4 -15.71 -23.19 -36.59
CA PRO A 4 -16.01 -23.90 -35.36
C PRO A 4 -15.83 -22.96 -34.15
N GLY A 5 -14.73 -22.20 -34.09
CA GLY A 5 -14.41 -21.30 -32.98
C GLY A 5 -15.01 -19.90 -33.07
N ALA A 6 -14.78 -19.11 -32.01
CA ALA A 6 -15.27 -17.74 -31.91
C ALA A 6 -14.68 -16.75 -32.94
N THR A 7 -13.51 -17.03 -33.52
CA THR A 7 -12.89 -16.24 -34.60
C THR A 7 -12.32 -17.16 -35.69
N PRO A 8 -12.18 -16.67 -36.94
CA PRO A 8 -11.52 -17.45 -37.98
C PRO A 8 -10.04 -17.68 -37.61
N PRO A 9 -9.50 -18.90 -37.80
CA PRO A 9 -8.10 -19.19 -37.52
C PRO A 9 -7.18 -18.46 -38.52
N PRO A 10 -5.95 -18.07 -38.11
CA PRO A 10 -4.96 -17.54 -39.03
C PRO A 10 -4.52 -18.59 -40.07
N PRO A 11 -3.98 -18.17 -41.23
CA PRO A 11 -3.56 -19.09 -42.28
C PRO A 11 -2.59 -20.16 -41.74
N GLY A 12 -2.98 -21.44 -41.83
CA GLY A 12 -2.17 -22.59 -41.40
C GLY A 12 -2.39 -23.09 -39.96
N ALA A 13 -3.33 -22.51 -39.19
CA ALA A 13 -3.72 -23.03 -37.88
C ALA A 13 -5.00 -23.88 -37.98
N GLU A 14 -4.94 -25.14 -37.53
CA GLU A 14 -6.14 -25.97 -37.36
C GLU A 14 -6.70 -25.76 -35.94
N PRO A 15 -7.92 -25.19 -35.79
CA PRO A 15 -8.53 -24.98 -34.48
C PRO A 15 -8.90 -26.33 -33.85
N ASN A 16 -8.28 -26.68 -32.72
CA ASN A 16 -8.66 -27.85 -31.94
C ASN A 16 -9.38 -27.43 -30.65
N MET A 17 -10.66 -27.78 -30.53
CA MET A 17 -11.47 -27.48 -29.33
C MET A 17 -11.42 -28.57 -28.27
N GLU A 18 -11.14 -29.82 -28.66
CA GLU A 18 -11.07 -30.93 -27.72
C GLU A 18 -9.78 -30.88 -26.91
N ASN A 19 -8.71 -30.34 -27.50
CA ASN A 19 -7.44 -30.10 -26.84
C ASN A 19 -6.86 -28.74 -27.28
N PRO A 20 -7.36 -27.62 -26.73
CA PRO A 20 -6.90 -26.29 -27.11
C PRO A 20 -5.44 -26.09 -26.69
N ALA A 21 -4.67 -25.37 -27.50
CA ALA A 21 -3.25 -25.15 -27.20
C ALA A 21 -3.09 -24.36 -25.88
N ASP A 22 -2.28 -24.90 -24.97
CA ASP A 22 -1.89 -24.21 -23.74
C ASP A 22 -0.88 -23.10 -24.04
N VAL A 23 -1.38 -21.90 -24.36
CA VAL A 23 -0.52 -20.74 -24.62
C VAL A 23 -0.17 -20.03 -23.32
N LEU A 24 -1.18 -19.57 -22.57
CA LEU A 24 -1.02 -18.80 -21.34
C LEU A 24 -1.83 -19.37 -20.15
N TRP A 25 -2.60 -20.45 -20.34
CA TRP A 25 -3.50 -20.98 -19.32
C TRP A 25 -2.76 -21.39 -18.03
N THR A 26 -1.74 -22.24 -18.15
CA THR A 26 -0.91 -22.69 -17.02
C THR A 26 -0.20 -21.52 -16.33
N ILE A 27 0.31 -20.57 -17.11
CA ILE A 27 0.99 -19.37 -16.59
C ILE A 27 0.01 -18.51 -15.79
N ASN A 28 -1.21 -18.30 -16.29
CA ASN A 28 -2.26 -17.58 -15.57
C ASN A 28 -2.56 -18.27 -14.23
N TYR A 29 -2.84 -19.58 -14.25
CA TYR A 29 -3.17 -20.33 -13.04
C TYR A 29 -2.08 -20.24 -11.97
N LEU A 30 -0.81 -20.49 -12.36
CA LEU A 30 0.33 -20.38 -11.45
C LEU A 30 0.51 -18.95 -10.94
N THR A 31 0.37 -17.94 -11.80
CA THR A 31 0.53 -16.53 -11.42
C THR A 31 -0.53 -16.11 -10.41
N GLN A 32 -1.80 -16.50 -10.60
CA GLN A 32 -2.86 -16.20 -9.64
C GLN A 32 -2.61 -16.87 -8.29
N ALA A 33 -2.25 -18.16 -8.29
CA ALA A 33 -1.97 -18.91 -7.07
C ALA A 33 -0.79 -18.31 -6.29
N LEU A 34 0.33 -18.03 -6.97
CA LEU A 34 1.49 -17.41 -6.34
C LEU A 34 1.16 -16.03 -5.79
N THR A 35 0.43 -15.20 -6.55
CA THR A 35 0.07 -13.85 -6.11
C THR A 35 -0.79 -13.88 -4.86
N LEU A 36 -1.76 -14.80 -4.78
CA LEU A 36 -2.57 -14.99 -3.57
C LEU A 36 -1.71 -15.42 -2.37
N ILE A 37 -0.81 -16.38 -2.54
CA ILE A 37 0.06 -16.86 -1.46
C ILE A 37 0.96 -15.74 -0.94
N PHE A 38 1.66 -15.03 -1.84
CA PHE A 38 2.57 -13.96 -1.46
C PHE A 38 1.83 -12.78 -0.82
N THR A 39 0.79 -12.25 -1.48
CA THR A 39 0.06 -11.08 -0.95
C THR A 39 -0.58 -11.40 0.40
N THR A 40 -1.17 -12.59 0.57
CA THR A 40 -1.72 -13.03 1.86
C THR A 40 -0.64 -13.09 2.93
N GLY A 41 0.53 -13.67 2.64
CA GLY A 41 1.64 -13.74 3.58
C GLY A 41 2.14 -12.36 4.03
N PHE A 42 2.28 -11.42 3.10
CA PHE A 42 2.71 -10.04 3.41
C PHE A 42 1.66 -9.27 4.22
N VAL A 43 0.38 -9.38 3.86
CA VAL A 43 -0.73 -8.74 4.58
C VAL A 43 -0.90 -9.36 5.97
N ALA A 44 -0.81 -10.69 6.11
CA ALA A 44 -0.85 -11.37 7.39
C ALA A 44 0.33 -10.93 8.29
N THR A 45 1.53 -10.80 7.73
CA THR A 45 2.69 -10.28 8.46
C THR A 45 2.45 -8.84 8.92
N ARG A 46 1.84 -8.00 8.09
CA ARG A 46 1.47 -6.63 8.45
C ARG A 46 0.46 -6.59 9.60
N VAL A 47 -0.59 -7.42 9.53
CA VAL A 47 -1.59 -7.59 10.59
C VAL A 47 -0.91 -8.00 11.90
N TYR A 48 -0.08 -9.05 11.85
CA TYR A 48 0.68 -9.53 13.01
C TYR A 48 1.57 -8.44 13.61
N ALA A 49 2.29 -7.69 12.78
CA ALA A 49 3.14 -6.58 13.21
C ALA A 49 2.36 -5.52 14.00
N LYS A 50 1.15 -5.18 13.55
CA LYS A 50 0.33 -4.17 14.20
C LYS A 50 -0.22 -4.67 15.53
N TYR A 51 -0.89 -5.83 15.53
CA TYR A 51 -1.57 -6.34 16.72
C TYR A 51 -0.61 -6.77 17.83
N LYS A 52 0.49 -7.45 17.51
CA LYS A 52 1.41 -7.99 18.52
C LYS A 52 2.56 -7.07 18.87
N VAL A 53 3.01 -6.22 17.94
CA VAL A 53 4.26 -5.49 18.13
C VAL A 53 4.04 -3.99 18.29
N MET A 54 3.25 -3.36 17.43
CA MET A 54 3.12 -1.89 17.46
C MET A 54 2.05 -1.38 18.44
N GLY A 55 1.09 -2.22 18.86
CA GLY A 55 0.12 -1.89 19.92
C GLY A 55 -0.76 -0.66 19.65
N GLY A 56 -0.90 -0.25 18.39
CA GLY A 56 -1.66 0.93 17.99
C GLY A 56 -2.88 0.60 17.14
N GLY A 57 -3.87 1.50 17.12
CA GLY A 57 -5.10 1.36 16.34
C GLY A 57 -4.88 1.31 14.82
N THR A 58 -5.93 0.92 14.09
CA THR A 58 -5.95 0.81 12.62
C THR A 58 -5.71 2.17 11.97
N THR A 59 -4.63 2.29 11.20
CA THR A 59 -4.31 3.53 10.48
C THR A 59 -4.97 3.57 9.11
N LYS A 60 -5.14 4.76 8.50
CA LYS A 60 -5.81 4.92 7.20
C LYS A 60 -5.15 4.10 6.08
N ASP A 61 -3.82 3.95 6.12
CA ASP A 61 -3.06 3.08 5.22
C ASP A 61 -3.37 1.59 5.43
N ASP A 62 -3.67 1.16 6.66
CA ASP A 62 -4.08 -0.23 6.93
C ASP A 62 -5.43 -0.53 6.28
N VAL A 63 -6.41 0.36 6.47
CA VAL A 63 -7.75 0.20 5.87
C VAL A 63 -7.67 0.11 4.35
N ALA A 64 -6.92 1.02 3.72
CA ALA A 64 -6.72 1.01 2.27
C ALA A 64 -6.04 -0.29 1.79
N THR A 65 -5.03 -0.79 2.53
CA THR A 65 -4.34 -2.05 2.22
C THR A 65 -5.27 -3.25 2.31
N TYR A 66 -6.06 -3.36 3.38
CA TYR A 66 -7.00 -4.47 3.57
C TYR A 66 -8.13 -4.44 2.55
N PHE A 67 -8.65 -3.25 2.25
CA PHE A 67 -9.64 -3.06 1.19
C PHE A 67 -9.11 -3.54 -0.17
N SER A 68 -7.90 -3.11 -0.56
CA SER A 68 -7.27 -3.57 -1.80
C SER A 68 -6.98 -5.06 -1.81
N PHE A 69 -6.59 -5.64 -0.67
CA PHE A 69 -6.35 -7.07 -0.58
C PHE A 69 -7.62 -7.89 -0.84
N VAL A 70 -8.76 -7.49 -0.25
CA VAL A 70 -10.05 -8.17 -0.49
C VAL A 70 -10.44 -8.11 -1.97
N LEU A 71 -10.26 -6.95 -2.61
CA LEU A 71 -10.54 -6.78 -4.03
C LEU A 71 -9.57 -7.56 -4.92
N MET A 72 -8.30 -7.65 -4.52
CA MET A 72 -7.30 -8.49 -5.19
C MET A 72 -7.70 -9.96 -5.16
N VAL A 73 -8.19 -10.46 -4.02
CA VAL A 73 -8.71 -11.84 -3.94
C VAL A 73 -9.87 -12.04 -4.91
N GLY A 74 -10.82 -11.10 -4.96
CA GLY A 74 -11.91 -11.13 -5.94
C GLY A 74 -11.41 -11.14 -7.39
N TYR A 75 -10.44 -10.29 -7.71
CA TYR A 75 -9.81 -10.22 -9.02
C TYR A 75 -9.14 -11.55 -9.42
N CYS A 76 -8.32 -12.14 -8.54
CA CYS A 76 -7.69 -13.44 -8.77
C CYS A 76 -8.72 -14.56 -8.97
N VAL A 77 -9.79 -14.59 -8.15
CA VAL A 77 -10.87 -15.58 -8.28
C VAL A 77 -11.57 -15.44 -9.63
N THR A 78 -11.90 -14.21 -10.06
CA THR A 78 -12.50 -14.01 -11.40
C THR A 78 -11.58 -14.46 -12.54
N ALA A 79 -10.27 -14.28 -12.41
CA ALA A 79 -9.30 -14.74 -13.40
C ALA A 79 -9.13 -16.27 -13.42
N LEU A 80 -9.25 -16.94 -12.27
CA LEU A 80 -9.26 -18.41 -12.20
C LEU A 80 -10.51 -19.00 -12.83
N ILE A 81 -11.68 -18.40 -12.57
CA ILE A 81 -12.96 -18.80 -13.19
C ILE A 81 -12.90 -18.56 -14.71
N ALA A 82 -12.36 -17.43 -15.16
CA ALA A 82 -12.16 -17.16 -16.58
C ALA A 82 -11.27 -18.22 -17.27
N GLY A 83 -10.31 -18.80 -16.53
CA GLY A 83 -9.49 -19.93 -16.98
C GLY A 83 -10.30 -21.16 -17.40
N GLN A 84 -11.49 -21.37 -16.83
CA GLN A 84 -12.37 -22.49 -17.21
C GLN A 84 -13.15 -22.23 -18.51
N TYR A 85 -13.23 -20.96 -18.94
CA TYR A 85 -14.00 -20.53 -20.11
C TYR A 85 -13.11 -20.11 -21.29
N GLY A 86 -11.87 -20.58 -21.33
CA GLY A 86 -10.96 -20.34 -22.47
C GLY A 86 -9.91 -19.24 -22.26
N MET A 87 -9.79 -18.65 -21.06
CA MET A 87 -8.72 -17.67 -20.78
C MET A 87 -7.34 -18.32 -20.89
N GLY A 88 -6.49 -17.80 -21.77
CA GLY A 88 -5.15 -18.32 -22.03
C GLY A 88 -5.04 -19.25 -23.23
N HIS A 89 -6.15 -19.55 -23.91
CA HIS A 89 -6.19 -20.25 -25.20
C HIS A 89 -6.43 -19.27 -26.35
N ASN A 90 -6.20 -19.71 -27.59
CA ASN A 90 -6.46 -18.88 -28.76
C ASN A 90 -7.96 -18.70 -28.96
N GLN A 91 -8.37 -17.52 -29.45
CA GLN A 91 -9.79 -17.20 -29.57
C GLN A 91 -10.53 -18.11 -30.57
N TRP A 92 -9.83 -18.64 -31.59
CA TRP A 92 -10.38 -19.60 -32.55
C TRP A 92 -10.54 -21.03 -32.01
N GLU A 93 -10.04 -21.32 -30.81
CA GLU A 93 -10.18 -22.62 -30.13
C GLU A 93 -11.24 -22.58 -29.02
N VAL A 94 -11.87 -21.42 -28.80
CA VAL A 94 -12.89 -21.21 -27.76
C VAL A 94 -14.29 -21.25 -28.37
N SER A 95 -15.18 -22.02 -27.73
CA SER A 95 -16.59 -22.10 -28.11
C SER A 95 -17.30 -20.76 -27.91
N PRO A 96 -18.25 -20.36 -28.79
CA PRO A 96 -19.02 -19.12 -28.62
C PRO A 96 -19.76 -19.01 -27.27
N LYS A 97 -20.19 -20.14 -26.71
CA LYS A 97 -20.83 -20.19 -25.38
C LYS A 97 -19.83 -19.84 -24.27
N ASP A 98 -18.62 -20.39 -24.35
CA ASP A 98 -17.56 -20.14 -23.38
C ASP A 98 -17.02 -18.72 -23.51
N LEU A 99 -16.96 -18.18 -24.73
CA LEU A 99 -16.62 -16.78 -24.96
C LEU A 99 -17.58 -15.82 -24.23
N THR A 100 -18.88 -16.12 -24.25
CA THR A 100 -19.88 -15.29 -23.54
C THR A 100 -19.61 -15.29 -22.03
N SER A 101 -19.28 -16.46 -21.46
CA SER A 101 -18.91 -16.59 -20.04
C SER A 101 -17.57 -15.91 -19.73
N PHE A 102 -16.60 -16.00 -20.64
CA PHE A 102 -15.33 -15.30 -20.55
C PHE A 102 -15.51 -13.78 -20.53
N LEU A 103 -16.35 -13.22 -21.41
CA LEU A 103 -16.66 -11.78 -21.41
C LEU A 103 -17.32 -11.34 -20.10
N LYS A 104 -18.22 -12.14 -19.52
CA LYS A 104 -18.79 -11.86 -18.19
C LYS A 104 -17.72 -11.82 -17.09
N CYS A 105 -16.77 -12.77 -17.13
CA CYS A 105 -15.64 -12.76 -16.19
C CYS A 105 -14.73 -11.55 -16.42
N GLY A 106 -14.50 -11.17 -17.67
CA GLY A 106 -13.72 -9.99 -18.03
C GLY A 106 -14.36 -8.69 -17.54
N TYR A 107 -15.67 -8.55 -17.71
CA TYR A 107 -16.45 -7.45 -17.14
C TYR A 107 -16.27 -7.38 -15.61
N ALA A 108 -16.44 -8.50 -14.90
CA ALA A 108 -16.24 -8.56 -13.46
C ALA A 108 -14.80 -8.18 -13.06
N ALA A 109 -13.79 -8.65 -13.80
CA ALA A 109 -12.38 -8.33 -13.56
C ALA A 109 -12.12 -6.81 -13.67
N THR A 110 -12.73 -6.12 -14.63
CA THR A 110 -12.59 -4.65 -14.72
C THR A 110 -13.20 -3.90 -13.54
N ILE A 111 -14.31 -4.42 -12.99
CA ILE A 111 -14.99 -3.86 -11.81
C ILE A 111 -14.16 -4.07 -10.54
N PHE A 112 -13.49 -5.20 -10.39
CA PHE A 112 -12.58 -5.43 -9.27
C PHE A 112 -11.28 -4.64 -9.40
N TYR A 113 -10.71 -4.55 -10.61
CA TYR A 113 -9.42 -3.90 -10.84
C TYR A 113 -9.41 -2.41 -10.49
N ALA A 114 -10.44 -1.65 -10.91
CA ALA A 114 -10.47 -0.20 -10.68
C ALA A 114 -10.40 0.21 -9.19
N PRO A 115 -11.27 -0.29 -8.29
CA PRO A 115 -11.19 0.01 -6.86
C PRO A 115 -9.98 -0.65 -6.19
N MET A 116 -9.50 -1.81 -6.69
CA MET A 116 -8.28 -2.44 -6.19
C MET A 116 -7.08 -1.52 -6.39
N ALA A 117 -6.87 -1.04 -7.63
CA ALA A 117 -5.78 -0.15 -8.00
C ALA A 117 -5.85 1.16 -7.22
N LEU A 118 -7.04 1.75 -7.07
CA LEU A 118 -7.25 2.93 -6.24
C LEU A 118 -6.80 2.68 -4.79
N GLY A 119 -7.23 1.59 -4.15
CA GLY A 119 -6.88 1.34 -2.76
C GLY A 119 -5.37 1.12 -2.55
N VAL A 120 -4.67 0.52 -3.51
CA VAL A 120 -3.21 0.34 -3.46
C VAL A 120 -2.52 1.69 -3.51
N LYS A 121 -2.95 2.56 -4.43
CA LYS A 121 -2.45 3.93 -4.56
C LYS A 121 -2.69 4.75 -3.30
N LEU A 122 -3.89 4.65 -2.73
CA LEU A 122 -4.25 5.30 -1.47
C LEU A 122 -3.36 4.81 -0.32
N SER A 123 -3.11 3.50 -0.23
CA SER A 123 -2.21 2.94 0.78
C SER A 123 -0.80 3.53 0.68
N LEU A 124 -0.22 3.55 -0.53
CA LEU A 124 1.11 4.13 -0.78
C LEU A 124 1.17 5.63 -0.47
N LEU A 125 0.14 6.40 -0.86
CA LEU A 125 0.04 7.83 -0.56
C LEU A 125 -0.07 8.09 0.95
N PHE A 126 -0.89 7.32 1.68
CA PHE A 126 -1.01 7.45 3.14
C PHE A 126 0.29 7.05 3.87
N ILE A 127 1.00 6.02 3.39
CA ILE A 127 2.33 5.67 3.90
C ILE A 127 3.30 6.84 3.68
N THR A 128 3.27 7.45 2.50
CA THR A 128 4.13 8.60 2.16
C THR A 128 3.82 9.81 3.06
N ILE A 129 2.54 10.12 3.30
CA ILE A 129 2.12 11.15 4.26
C ILE A 129 2.61 10.82 5.67
N ARG A 130 2.50 9.57 6.10
CA ARG A 130 2.95 9.16 7.44
C ARG A 130 4.46 9.30 7.64
N VAL A 131 5.25 9.04 6.59
CA VAL A 131 6.72 9.10 6.66
C VAL A 131 7.23 10.53 6.59
N PHE A 132 6.65 11.37 5.73
CA PHE A 132 7.18 12.72 5.44
C PHE A 132 6.32 13.87 6.00
N GLY A 133 5.10 13.59 6.46
CA GLY A 133 4.13 14.62 6.84
C GLY A 133 4.51 15.44 8.06
N THR A 134 5.43 14.96 8.90
CA THR A 134 5.97 15.74 10.02
C THR A 134 6.96 16.81 9.59
N VAL A 135 7.56 16.70 8.39
CA VAL A 135 8.62 17.59 7.92
C VAL A 135 8.08 18.64 6.94
N HIS A 136 7.14 18.27 6.06
CA HIS A 136 6.68 19.14 4.97
C HIS A 136 5.15 19.29 4.92
N ARG A 137 4.60 20.11 5.81
CA ARG A 137 3.14 20.36 5.90
C ARG A 137 2.51 20.82 4.57
N LYS A 138 3.20 21.67 3.80
CA LYS A 138 2.72 22.14 2.47
C LYS A 138 2.61 20.98 1.47
N THR A 139 3.61 20.09 1.44
CA THR A 139 3.58 18.91 0.57
C THR A 139 2.45 17.97 0.97
N THR A 140 2.22 17.75 2.27
CA THR A 140 1.10 16.92 2.75
C THR A 140 -0.26 17.40 2.24
N ILE A 141 -0.49 18.71 2.18
CA ILE A 141 -1.72 19.29 1.62
C ILE A 141 -1.84 18.92 0.13
N GLY A 142 -0.76 19.05 -0.63
CA GLY A 142 -0.71 18.63 -2.04
C GLY A 142 -1.04 17.15 -2.24
N ILE A 143 -0.54 16.27 -1.37
CA ILE A 143 -0.87 14.83 -1.41
C ILE A 143 -2.35 14.58 -1.15
N TYR A 144 -2.97 15.27 -0.18
CA TYR A 144 -4.40 15.14 0.08
C TYR A 144 -5.26 15.63 -1.10
N ILE A 145 -4.87 16.70 -1.78
CA ILE A 145 -5.54 17.17 -3.00
C ILE A 145 -5.41 16.11 -4.10
N PHE A 146 -4.21 15.55 -4.29
CA PHE A 146 -3.96 14.49 -5.26
C PHE A 146 -4.79 13.22 -4.96
N ILE A 147 -4.90 12.82 -3.69
CA ILE A 147 -5.80 11.75 -3.26
C ILE A 147 -7.25 12.06 -3.68
N GLY A 148 -7.73 13.28 -3.44
CA GLY A 148 -9.08 13.68 -3.83
C GLY A 148 -9.32 13.56 -5.34
N MET A 149 -8.37 14.04 -6.15
CA MET A 149 -8.45 13.92 -7.62
C MET A 149 -8.44 12.46 -8.08
N LEU A 150 -7.58 11.61 -7.51
CA LEU A 150 -7.54 10.19 -7.83
C LEU A 150 -8.85 9.49 -7.48
N VAL A 151 -9.38 9.73 -6.28
CA VAL A 151 -10.65 9.14 -5.85
C VAL A 151 -11.78 9.57 -6.79
N ALA A 152 -11.88 10.86 -7.12
CA ALA A 152 -12.89 11.37 -8.04
C ALA A 152 -12.79 10.70 -9.43
N TYR A 153 -11.58 10.59 -9.97
CA TYR A 153 -11.35 9.93 -11.25
C TYR A 153 -11.74 8.44 -11.22
N TYR A 154 -11.21 7.67 -10.27
CA TYR A 154 -11.45 6.22 -10.20
C TYR A 154 -12.92 5.88 -9.89
N VAL A 155 -13.58 6.67 -9.04
CA VAL A 155 -15.01 6.49 -8.74
C VAL A 155 -15.85 6.79 -9.98
N SER A 156 -15.60 7.90 -10.68
CA SER A 156 -16.31 8.23 -11.92
C SER A 156 -16.08 7.18 -13.01
N GLY A 157 -14.84 6.74 -13.19
CA GLY A 157 -14.47 5.67 -14.12
C GLY A 157 -15.11 4.33 -13.77
N LEU A 158 -15.26 4.00 -12.49
CA LEU A 158 -15.97 2.79 -12.05
C LEU A 158 -17.45 2.83 -12.46
N PHE A 159 -18.14 3.96 -12.26
CA PHE A 159 -19.52 4.11 -12.71
C PHE A 159 -19.66 4.00 -14.23
N ILE A 160 -18.73 4.61 -14.98
CA ILE A 160 -18.70 4.49 -16.45
C ILE A 160 -18.52 3.02 -16.87
N LYS A 161 -17.63 2.28 -16.20
CA LYS A 161 -17.40 0.85 -16.47
C LYS A 161 -18.61 -0.02 -16.14
N ILE A 162 -19.31 0.27 -15.03
CA ILE A 162 -20.54 -0.44 -14.65
C ILE A 162 -21.66 -0.18 -15.68
N PHE A 163 -21.75 1.03 -16.21
CA PHE A 163 -22.78 1.42 -17.19
C PHE A 163 -22.23 1.51 -18.61
N ILE A 164 -21.22 0.68 -18.95
CA ILE A 164 -20.52 0.75 -20.23
C ILE A 164 -21.44 0.46 -21.43
N CYS A 165 -22.47 -0.37 -21.23
CA CYS A 165 -23.50 -0.67 -22.22
C CYS A 165 -24.90 -0.48 -21.63
N LYS A 166 -25.87 -0.09 -22.46
CA LYS A 166 -27.29 -0.01 -22.10
C LYS A 166 -28.15 -0.84 -23.08
N PRO A 167 -28.65 -2.02 -22.67
CA PRO A 167 -28.50 -2.70 -21.37
C PRO A 167 -27.10 -3.31 -21.16
N ILE A 168 -26.74 -3.57 -19.90
CA ILE A 168 -25.44 -4.20 -19.54
C ILE A 168 -25.24 -5.53 -20.26
N SER A 169 -26.34 -6.24 -20.57
CA SER A 169 -26.29 -7.51 -21.28
C SER A 169 -25.74 -7.43 -22.71
N SER A 170 -25.78 -6.24 -23.33
CA SER A 170 -25.18 -6.01 -24.64
C SER A 170 -23.66 -6.24 -24.64
N TYR A 171 -22.99 -6.09 -23.48
CA TYR A 171 -21.54 -6.30 -23.36
C TYR A 171 -21.11 -7.71 -23.76
N TRP A 172 -21.82 -8.73 -23.29
CA TRP A 172 -21.50 -10.14 -23.60
C TRP A 172 -22.29 -10.70 -24.78
N MET A 173 -23.31 -10.00 -25.27
CA MET A 173 -24.04 -10.37 -26.50
C MET A 173 -23.34 -9.86 -27.78
N GLY A 174 -22.33 -8.99 -27.65
CA GLY A 174 -21.57 -8.46 -28.80
C GLY A 174 -22.28 -7.34 -29.57
N ASP A 175 -23.31 -6.74 -29.00
CA ASP A 175 -24.05 -5.62 -29.59
C ASP A 175 -23.33 -4.29 -29.27
N MET A 176 -22.33 -3.98 -30.10
CA MET A 176 -21.41 -2.85 -29.88
C MET A 176 -22.06 -1.48 -30.07
N ASP A 177 -23.16 -1.38 -30.82
CA ASP A 177 -23.86 -0.11 -31.09
C ASP A 177 -24.53 0.47 -29.84
N LYS A 178 -24.77 -0.37 -28.83
CA LYS A 178 -25.37 0.02 -27.54
C LYS A 178 -24.35 0.23 -26.42
N CYS A 179 -23.06 0.18 -26.76
CA CYS A 179 -21.94 0.30 -25.84
C CYS A 179 -21.14 1.57 -26.10
N LEU A 180 -20.56 2.13 -25.05
CA LEU A 180 -19.52 3.15 -25.19
C LEU A 180 -18.26 2.53 -25.78
N ASP A 181 -17.41 3.37 -26.38
CA ASP A 181 -16.12 2.92 -26.94
C ASP A 181 -15.22 2.34 -25.84
N GLN A 182 -15.21 1.01 -25.77
CA GLN A 182 -14.48 0.25 -24.75
C GLN A 182 -12.97 0.47 -24.90
N ASN A 183 -12.47 0.57 -26.13
CA ASN A 183 -11.06 0.77 -26.40
C ASN A 183 -10.61 2.15 -25.93
N ALA A 184 -11.41 3.19 -26.17
CA ALA A 184 -11.14 4.53 -25.67
C ALA A 184 -11.09 4.57 -24.13
N ILE A 185 -12.09 3.95 -23.47
CA ILE A 185 -12.17 3.91 -22.00
C ILE A 185 -10.98 3.15 -21.40
N ILE A 186 -10.66 1.96 -21.94
CA ILE A 186 -9.56 1.12 -21.45
C ILE A 186 -8.20 1.80 -21.68
N THR A 187 -8.03 2.46 -22.83
CA THR A 187 -6.79 3.22 -23.13
C THR A 187 -6.62 4.39 -22.17
N ALA A 188 -7.68 5.18 -21.93
CA ALA A 188 -7.64 6.30 -20.99
C ALA A 188 -7.34 5.83 -19.56
N ASP A 189 -7.97 4.75 -19.11
CA ASP A 189 -7.73 4.13 -17.80
C ASP A 189 -6.27 3.68 -17.63
N ALA A 190 -5.68 3.07 -18.67
CA ALA A 190 -4.28 2.66 -18.65
C ALA A 190 -3.32 3.86 -18.59
N ILE A 191 -3.56 4.91 -19.37
CA ILE A 191 -2.75 6.14 -19.35
C ILE A 191 -2.81 6.79 -17.95
N ILE A 192 -4.01 6.95 -17.39
CA ILE A 192 -4.15 7.55 -16.07
C ILE A 192 -3.52 6.67 -14.99
N SER A 193 -3.60 5.34 -15.11
CA SER A 193 -2.90 4.45 -14.18
C SER A 193 -1.40 4.72 -14.18
N VAL A 194 -0.76 4.74 -15.36
CA VAL A 194 0.67 5.03 -15.52
C VAL A 194 1.05 6.42 -14.97
N VAL A 195 0.29 7.45 -15.32
CA VAL A 195 0.55 8.83 -14.85
C VAL A 195 0.45 8.90 -13.32
N SER A 196 -0.56 8.26 -12.74
CA SER A 196 -0.73 8.23 -11.29
C SER A 196 0.39 7.45 -10.58
N ASP A 197 0.87 6.36 -11.15
CA ASP A 197 1.98 5.57 -10.60
C ASP A 197 3.28 6.37 -10.63
N LEU A 198 3.58 7.02 -11.76
CA LEU A 198 4.73 7.91 -11.88
C LEU A 198 4.66 9.06 -10.88
N ALA A 199 3.48 9.68 -10.72
CA ALA A 199 3.29 10.75 -9.74
C ALA A 199 3.57 10.27 -8.30
N ILE A 200 3.09 9.07 -7.92
CA ILE A 200 3.35 8.47 -6.61
C ILE A 200 4.83 8.13 -6.45
N LEU A 201 5.47 7.60 -7.51
CA LEU A 201 6.89 7.26 -7.54
C LEU A 201 7.78 8.50 -7.34
N PHE A 202 7.47 9.61 -8.02
CA PHE A 202 8.26 10.82 -7.93
C PHE A 202 7.99 11.62 -6.65
N LEU A 203 6.85 11.41 -5.99
CA LEU A 203 6.48 12.14 -4.77
C LEU A 203 7.58 12.11 -3.68
N PRO A 204 8.11 10.94 -3.26
CA PRO A 204 9.15 10.87 -2.23
C PRO A 204 10.55 11.32 -2.70
N THR A 205 10.83 11.41 -4.00
CA THR A 205 12.19 11.66 -4.52
C THR A 205 12.73 13.06 -4.18
N PRO A 206 12.00 14.17 -4.44
CA PRO A 206 12.39 15.50 -3.99
C PRO A 206 12.47 15.61 -2.47
N LEU A 207 11.55 14.94 -1.76
CA LEU A 207 11.51 14.91 -0.30
C LEU A 207 12.77 14.26 0.30
N THR A 208 13.30 13.22 -0.36
CA THR A 208 14.54 12.57 0.08
C THR A 208 15.80 13.40 -0.19
N TRP A 209 15.83 14.21 -1.25
CA TRP A 209 17.00 15.03 -1.57
C TRP A 209 17.19 16.18 -0.57
N SER A 210 16.07 16.74 -0.10
CA SER A 210 16.09 17.87 0.84
C SER A 210 16.43 17.47 2.29
N LEU A 211 16.41 16.18 2.63
CA LEU A 211 16.42 15.75 4.02
C LEU A 211 17.60 14.80 4.32
N GLN A 212 18.47 15.21 5.24
CA GLN A 212 19.57 14.38 5.78
C GLN A 212 18.99 13.20 6.60
N LEU A 213 18.43 12.21 5.93
CA LEU A 213 17.88 11.01 6.56
C LEU A 213 19.00 10.07 7.01
N SER A 214 18.89 9.56 8.25
CA SER A 214 19.72 8.45 8.73
C SER A 214 19.70 7.28 7.74
N MET A 215 20.83 6.57 7.55
CA MET A 215 20.96 5.47 6.58
C MET A 215 19.82 4.44 6.61
N ARG A 216 19.32 4.10 7.80
CA ARG A 216 18.19 3.16 7.97
C ARG A 216 16.85 3.67 7.44
N LYS A 217 16.61 4.99 7.45
CA LYS A 217 15.43 5.61 6.84
C LYS A 217 15.61 5.70 5.33
N ARG A 218 16.80 6.06 4.87
CA ARG A 218 17.16 6.13 3.44
C ARG A 218 16.96 4.78 2.74
N LEU A 219 17.43 3.68 3.33
CA LEU A 219 17.27 2.35 2.74
C LEU A 219 15.80 1.93 2.59
N ARG A 220 14.95 2.28 3.56
CA ARG A 220 13.50 1.99 3.49
C ARG A 220 12.81 2.76 2.36
N VAL A 221 13.17 4.04 2.18
CA VAL A 221 12.61 4.84 1.09
C VAL A 221 13.08 4.32 -0.27
N ILE A 222 14.36 3.95 -0.39
CA ILE A 222 14.88 3.32 -1.62
C ILE A 222 14.11 2.03 -1.93
N GLY A 223 13.85 1.16 -0.94
CA GLY A 223 13.08 -0.06 -1.15
C GLY A 223 11.66 0.19 -1.66
N ILE A 224 10.96 1.19 -1.11
CA ILE A 224 9.61 1.59 -1.55
C ILE A 224 9.64 2.17 -2.97
N LEU A 225 10.63 3.01 -3.27
CA LEU A 225 10.86 3.58 -4.60
C LEU A 225 11.15 2.50 -5.65
N CYS A 226 12.03 1.55 -5.35
CA CYS A 226 12.34 0.45 -6.25
C CYS A 226 11.10 -0.41 -6.52
N ALA A 227 10.37 -0.81 -5.48
CA ALA A 227 9.15 -1.59 -5.64
C ALA A 227 8.07 -0.83 -6.41
N GLY A 228 7.88 0.47 -6.14
CA GLY A 228 6.99 1.33 -6.92
C GLY A 228 7.41 1.47 -8.37
N GLY A 229 8.72 1.52 -8.66
CA GLY A 229 9.26 1.60 -10.01
C GLY A 229 8.95 0.33 -10.81
N VAL A 230 9.09 -0.84 -10.19
CA VAL A 230 8.71 -2.12 -10.82
C VAL A 230 7.21 -2.16 -11.10
N ALA A 231 6.36 -1.76 -10.15
CA ALA A 231 4.91 -1.69 -10.36
C ALA A 231 4.55 -0.77 -11.53
N THR A 232 5.18 0.41 -11.60
CA THR A 232 5.00 1.37 -12.71
C THR A 232 5.42 0.77 -14.05
N GLY A 233 6.49 -0.03 -14.08
CA GLY A 233 6.92 -0.76 -15.27
C GLY A 233 5.84 -1.71 -15.81
N PHE A 234 5.13 -2.41 -14.92
CA PHE A 234 4.00 -3.26 -15.31
C PHE A 234 2.81 -2.44 -15.84
N SER A 235 2.54 -1.26 -15.28
CA SER A 235 1.52 -0.35 -15.79
C SER A 235 1.84 0.14 -17.20
N ILE A 236 3.11 0.47 -17.48
CA ILE A 236 3.59 0.87 -18.82
C ILE A 236 3.48 -0.31 -19.79
N TYR A 237 3.90 -1.51 -19.36
CA TYR A 237 3.77 -2.73 -20.17
C TYR A 237 2.30 -3.00 -20.54
N ARG A 238 1.39 -2.83 -19.58
CA ARG A 238 -0.05 -2.96 -19.82
C ARG A 238 -0.56 -1.95 -20.86
N LEU A 239 -0.14 -0.68 -20.76
CA LEU A 239 -0.49 0.34 -21.75
C LEU A 239 0.00 -0.05 -23.15
N ALA A 240 1.25 -0.51 -23.28
CA ALA A 240 1.80 -0.96 -24.55
C ALA A 240 1.01 -2.14 -25.14
N MET A 241 0.63 -3.10 -24.30
CA MET A 241 -0.21 -4.23 -24.71
C MET A 241 -1.58 -3.79 -25.23
N ILE A 242 -2.25 -2.84 -24.56
CA ILE A 242 -3.56 -2.31 -24.97
C ILE A 242 -3.46 -1.56 -26.31
N LEU A 243 -2.39 -0.78 -26.51
CA LEU A 243 -2.18 -0.05 -27.77
C LEU A 243 -1.92 -1.00 -28.94
N ASN A 244 -1.10 -2.03 -28.74
CA ASN A 244 -0.81 -3.05 -29.75
C ASN A 244 -2.01 -3.98 -30.02
N ALA A 245 -2.93 -4.10 -29.07
CA ALA A 245 -4.08 -4.99 -29.18
C ALA A 245 -5.13 -4.54 -30.20
N ARG A 246 -5.15 -3.25 -30.57
CA ARG A 246 -6.12 -2.68 -31.51
C ARG A 246 -6.14 -3.42 -32.85
N ASP A 247 -4.98 -3.92 -33.28
CA ASP A 247 -4.82 -4.62 -34.56
C ASP A 247 -4.74 -6.16 -34.41
N SER A 248 -4.91 -6.68 -33.20
CA SER A 248 -4.69 -8.11 -32.93
C SER A 248 -5.96 -8.95 -33.11
N ALA A 249 -5.84 -10.04 -33.87
CA ALA A 249 -6.91 -11.01 -34.10
C ALA A 249 -7.24 -11.89 -32.88
N ASN A 250 -6.40 -11.86 -31.84
CA ASN A 250 -6.49 -12.70 -30.63
C ASN A 250 -6.79 -11.88 -29.38
N GLN A 251 -8.05 -11.47 -29.21
CA GLN A 251 -8.47 -10.65 -28.06
C GLN A 251 -8.36 -11.41 -26.74
N THR A 252 -8.63 -12.72 -26.72
CA THR A 252 -8.54 -13.57 -25.51
C THR A 252 -7.12 -13.57 -24.90
N LEU A 253 -6.08 -13.67 -25.73
CA LEU A 253 -4.70 -13.68 -25.27
C LEU A 253 -4.23 -12.30 -24.81
N VAL A 254 -4.63 -11.23 -25.51
CA VAL A 254 -4.37 -9.86 -25.06
C VAL A 254 -5.00 -9.64 -23.69
N PHE A 255 -6.27 -10.00 -23.54
CA PHE A 255 -6.99 -9.80 -22.28
C PHE A 255 -6.34 -10.58 -21.14
N THR A 256 -5.87 -11.79 -21.42
CA THR A 256 -5.09 -12.60 -20.47
C THR A 256 -3.83 -11.84 -20.01
N LYS A 257 -3.03 -11.32 -20.95
CA LYS A 257 -1.82 -10.52 -20.63
C LYS A 257 -2.15 -9.25 -19.82
N VAL A 258 -3.25 -8.57 -20.16
CA VAL A 258 -3.73 -7.39 -19.39
C VAL A 258 -4.09 -7.79 -17.96
N ILE A 259 -4.72 -8.95 -17.76
CA ILE A 259 -5.04 -9.42 -16.40
C ILE A 259 -3.77 -9.73 -15.61
N LEU A 260 -2.81 -10.46 -16.19
CA LEU A 260 -1.55 -10.80 -15.53
C LEU A 260 -0.75 -9.56 -15.14
N SER A 261 -0.66 -8.57 -16.05
CA SER A 261 0.02 -7.30 -15.77
C SER A 261 -0.65 -6.50 -14.66
N GLY A 262 -1.99 -6.41 -14.64
CA GLY A 262 -2.73 -5.78 -13.54
C GLY A 262 -2.54 -6.49 -12.20
N ASN A 263 -2.41 -7.83 -12.23
CA ASN A 263 -2.11 -8.62 -11.04
C ASN A 263 -0.71 -8.31 -10.49
N ALA A 264 0.28 -8.21 -11.38
CA ALA A 264 1.65 -7.85 -11.02
C ALA A 264 1.74 -6.41 -10.46
N GLU A 265 1.10 -5.44 -11.12
CA GLU A 265 1.01 -4.04 -10.68
C GLU A 265 0.47 -3.93 -9.24
N ALA A 266 -0.74 -4.45 -9.02
CA ALA A 266 -1.40 -4.33 -7.73
C ALA A 266 -0.79 -5.25 -6.65
N GLY A 267 -0.29 -6.43 -7.04
CA GLY A 267 0.39 -7.36 -6.13
C GLY A 267 1.70 -6.78 -5.59
N ILE A 268 2.53 -6.21 -6.47
CA ILE A 268 3.78 -5.56 -6.07
C ILE A 268 3.48 -4.30 -5.25
N GLY A 269 2.45 -3.53 -5.63
CA GLY A 269 1.99 -2.38 -4.85
C GLY A 269 1.55 -2.75 -3.42
N LEU A 270 0.80 -3.85 -3.25
CA LEU A 270 0.42 -4.38 -1.94
C LEU A 270 1.63 -4.83 -1.11
N ILE A 271 2.58 -5.54 -1.74
CA ILE A 271 3.81 -5.98 -1.09
C ILE A 271 4.61 -4.75 -0.62
N CYS A 272 4.75 -3.74 -1.49
CA CYS A 272 5.41 -2.47 -1.21
C CYS A 272 4.76 -1.76 -0.01
N ALA A 273 3.43 -1.71 0.03
CA ALA A 273 2.68 -1.14 1.14
C ALA A 273 2.96 -1.88 2.46
N CYS A 274 3.28 -3.17 2.45
CA CYS A 274 3.59 -3.95 3.65
C CYS A 274 5.03 -3.80 4.16
N LEU A 275 5.98 -3.34 3.33
CA LEU A 275 7.41 -3.22 3.67
C LEU A 275 7.69 -2.38 4.93
N PRO A 276 7.03 -1.22 5.18
CA PRO A 276 7.28 -0.44 6.39
C PRO A 276 7.01 -1.23 7.68
N SER A 277 5.93 -2.01 7.72
CA SER A 277 5.55 -2.82 8.88
C SER A 277 6.54 -3.96 9.11
N ILE A 278 6.99 -4.61 8.04
CA ILE A 278 8.02 -5.66 8.10
C ILE A 278 9.34 -5.09 8.60
N SER A 279 9.74 -3.91 8.10
CA SER A 279 10.96 -3.25 8.55
C SER A 279 10.94 -2.92 10.04
N ALA A 280 9.77 -2.53 10.57
CA ALA A 280 9.59 -2.26 12.00
C ALA A 280 9.72 -3.54 12.85
N LEU A 281 9.21 -4.67 12.35
CA LEU A 281 9.38 -5.98 13.00
C LEU A 281 10.85 -6.40 13.08
N ILE A 282 11.58 -6.31 11.96
CA ILE A 282 12.98 -6.73 11.88
C ILE A 282 13.85 -5.92 12.84
N VAL A 283 13.69 -4.60 12.84
CA VAL A 283 14.47 -3.71 13.73
C VAL A 283 14.21 -4.04 15.20
N ARG A 284 12.97 -4.34 15.58
CA ARG A 284 12.65 -4.66 16.98
C ARG A 284 13.14 -6.05 17.38
N ARG A 285 13.03 -7.06 16.51
CA ARG A 285 13.59 -8.40 16.77
C ARG A 285 15.10 -8.34 17.00
N ASN A 286 15.82 -7.61 16.14
CA ASN A 286 17.26 -7.45 16.29
C ASN A 286 17.62 -6.60 17.52
N GLY A 287 16.79 -5.61 17.89
CA GLY A 287 16.95 -4.84 19.13
C GLY A 287 16.77 -5.67 20.41
N TYR A 288 15.89 -6.68 20.41
CA TYR A 288 15.80 -7.64 21.51
C TYR A 288 16.97 -8.64 21.51
N ALA A 289 17.40 -9.12 20.34
CA ALA A 289 18.54 -10.03 20.23
C ALA A 289 19.86 -9.40 20.71
N SER A 290 20.10 -8.10 20.42
CA SER A 290 21.29 -7.39 20.91
C SER A 290 21.23 -7.05 22.41
N ARG A 291 20.05 -7.03 23.03
CA ARG A 291 19.89 -6.78 24.48
C ARG A 291 20.10 -8.05 25.32
N GLY A 292 20.04 -9.23 24.71
CA GLY A 292 20.33 -10.52 25.36
C GLY A 292 21.81 -10.87 25.50
N TYR A 293 22.74 -10.02 25.00
CA TYR A 293 24.19 -10.28 25.04
C TYR A 293 24.96 -9.32 25.97
N GLN A 294 24.28 -8.43 26.69
CA GLN A 294 24.88 -7.61 27.76
C GLN A 294 24.19 -7.89 29.10
N SER A 295 24.51 -9.04 29.70
CA SER A 295 24.30 -9.25 31.14
C SER A 295 25.19 -10.40 31.64
N SER A 296 26.48 -10.13 31.78
CA SER A 296 27.40 -10.91 32.62
C SER A 296 28.32 -9.94 33.36
N GLY A 297 27.77 -9.25 34.36
CA GLY A 297 28.52 -8.48 35.35
C GLY A 297 27.68 -8.45 36.64
N PRO A 298 28.25 -8.79 37.81
CA PRO A 298 27.48 -8.91 39.03
C PRO A 298 27.10 -7.52 39.50
N ALA A 299 25.83 -7.15 39.36
CA ALA A 299 25.28 -5.95 39.96
C ALA A 299 24.34 -6.37 41.09
N ASP A 300 24.70 -5.86 42.25
CA ASP A 300 24.16 -6.15 43.56
C ASP A 300 22.64 -5.99 43.64
N PHE A 301 22.03 -6.86 44.43
CA PHE A 301 20.60 -6.97 44.60
C PHE A 301 20.11 -5.85 45.52
N SER A 302 19.44 -4.83 44.99
CA SER A 302 18.57 -3.99 45.81
C SER A 302 17.23 -3.75 45.13
N ARG A 303 16.23 -4.45 45.67
CA ARG A 303 14.79 -4.26 45.44
C ARG A 303 14.42 -2.80 45.71
N HIS A 304 13.93 -2.10 44.69
CA HIS A 304 12.79 -1.18 44.84
C HIS A 304 12.05 -1.14 43.50
N GLY A 305 10.76 -1.51 43.55
CA GLY A 305 9.89 -1.52 42.39
C GLY A 305 9.51 -0.11 41.98
N GLU A 306 9.93 0.30 40.79
CA GLU A 306 9.24 1.34 40.03
C GLU A 306 8.94 0.82 38.62
N ILE A 307 7.65 0.84 38.30
CA ILE A 307 7.12 0.58 36.96
C ILE A 307 7.51 1.79 36.10
N MET A 308 8.62 1.67 35.36
CA MET A 308 9.09 2.72 34.47
C MET A 308 8.18 2.82 33.24
N LEU A 309 7.24 3.77 33.29
CA LEU A 309 6.38 4.16 32.18
C LEU A 309 7.23 4.70 31.01
N THR A 310 6.78 4.37 29.81
CA THR A 310 7.28 4.71 28.46
C THR A 310 7.97 6.08 28.32
N ARG A 311 9.26 6.05 27.98
CA ARG A 311 10.07 7.20 27.54
C ARG A 311 9.61 7.69 26.15
N SER A 312 8.88 8.80 26.14
CA SER A 312 8.72 9.68 24.97
C SER A 312 10.06 10.35 24.66
N TYR A 313 10.57 10.16 23.43
CA TYR A 313 11.75 10.87 22.94
C TYR A 313 11.39 12.32 22.60
N GLN A 314 11.75 13.26 23.47
CA GLN A 314 11.99 14.65 23.06
C GLN A 314 13.46 14.78 22.62
N VAL A 315 13.65 15.40 21.46
CA VAL A 315 14.95 15.74 20.88
C VAL A 315 15.25 17.17 21.30
N GLU A 316 16.17 17.35 22.24
CA GLU A 316 16.77 18.68 22.48
C GLU A 316 17.90 18.90 21.48
N THR A 317 17.68 19.88 20.60
CA THR A 317 18.71 20.46 19.73
C THR A 317 19.70 21.26 20.56
N SER A 318 20.91 20.72 20.72
CA SER A 318 22.07 21.45 21.22
C SER A 318 22.53 22.49 20.18
N LYS A 319 22.50 23.77 20.53
CA LYS A 319 23.30 24.83 19.89
C LYS A 319 24.38 25.28 20.87
N LYS A 320 25.63 25.29 20.40
CA LYS A 320 26.84 25.69 21.14
C LYS A 320 27.50 26.87 20.40
N GLY A 321 28.05 27.81 21.17
CA GLY A 321 28.83 28.99 20.76
C GLY A 321 28.19 30.26 21.35
N GLN A 322 28.85 31.12 22.14
CA GLN A 322 30.22 31.62 22.06
C GLN A 322 30.65 32.36 23.36
N HIS A 323 31.96 32.44 23.59
CA HIS A 323 32.80 33.22 24.56
C HIS A 323 32.24 34.60 25.04
N ASP A 324 32.48 35.12 26.26
CA ASP A 324 33.76 35.44 26.94
C ASP A 324 33.61 35.64 28.50
N PRO A 325 34.73 35.73 29.26
CA PRO A 325 34.78 35.67 30.73
C PRO A 325 35.03 37.03 31.42
N PHE A 326 34.41 37.29 32.59
CA PHE A 326 34.97 38.12 33.69
C PHE A 326 33.92 38.33 34.81
N HIS A 327 34.12 37.77 36.01
CA HIS A 327 34.27 38.50 37.28
C HIS A 327 34.24 37.57 38.50
N LEU A 328 35.18 37.84 39.40
CA LEU A 328 35.54 37.19 40.66
C LEU A 328 34.41 37.12 41.71
N GLY A 329 34.45 36.07 42.52
CA GLY A 329 34.60 36.21 43.98
C GLY A 329 33.38 35.95 44.88
N ASN A 330 33.60 35.04 45.85
CA ASN A 330 32.89 34.80 47.11
C ASN A 330 31.66 33.88 47.15
N ASP A 331 31.93 32.60 47.43
CA ASP A 331 31.69 31.92 48.73
C ASP A 331 30.40 32.19 49.52
N GLU A 332 29.79 31.07 49.92
CA GLU A 332 28.98 30.87 51.13
C GLU A 332 27.54 31.46 51.15
N ALA A 333 26.59 30.79 50.49
CA ALA A 333 25.17 30.80 50.88
C ALA A 333 24.36 29.71 50.16
N GLY A 334 24.51 28.45 50.58
CA GLY A 334 23.71 27.34 50.04
C GLY A 334 23.41 26.24 51.05
N LEU A 335 23.61 26.51 52.34
CA LEU A 335 23.52 25.53 53.42
C LEU A 335 22.49 25.92 54.50
N ILE A 336 21.35 26.48 54.12
CA ILE A 336 20.15 26.56 55.01
C ILE A 336 18.90 26.39 54.15
N ALA A 337 18.56 25.15 53.80
CA ALA A 337 17.27 24.84 53.16
C ALA A 337 16.64 23.51 53.64
N SER A 338 17.18 22.89 54.70
CA SER A 338 16.71 21.59 55.20
C SER A 338 16.12 21.60 56.61
N ILE A 339 15.91 22.76 57.25
CA ILE A 339 15.34 22.82 58.62
C ILE A 339 13.91 23.37 58.68
N GLN A 340 13.35 23.89 57.58
CA GLN A 340 12.00 24.50 57.60
C GLN A 340 10.85 23.65 57.03
N ALA A 341 11.07 22.36 56.76
CA ALA A 341 10.02 21.47 56.26
C ALA A 341 9.34 20.59 57.33
N ASN A 342 9.74 20.68 58.61
CA ASN A 342 9.23 19.79 59.66
C ASN A 342 8.52 20.47 60.85
N SER A 343 7.97 21.68 60.66
CA SER A 343 7.21 22.40 61.70
C SER A 343 5.89 22.99 61.19
N LYS A 344 5.14 22.21 60.39
CA LYS A 344 3.75 22.52 60.03
C LYS A 344 2.89 21.27 60.03
N SER A 345 2.86 20.59 61.16
CA SER A 345 1.83 19.62 61.50
C SER A 345 1.72 19.52 63.01
N ASP A 346 1.32 20.59 63.68
CA ASP A 346 0.49 20.49 64.88
C ASP A 346 -0.06 21.85 65.31
N CYS A 347 -1.22 21.79 65.94
CA CYS A 347 -1.93 22.88 66.61
C CYS A 347 -2.99 23.65 65.80
N SER A 348 -4.04 22.93 65.41
CA SER A 348 -5.41 23.46 65.34
C SER A 348 -6.10 23.22 66.69
N SER A 349 -6.06 24.20 67.61
CA SER A 349 -7.07 24.41 68.66
C SER A 349 -6.85 25.78 69.31
N ARG A 350 -7.68 26.78 68.99
CA ARG A 350 -8.92 27.15 69.70
C ARG A 350 -8.70 28.25 70.76
N ALA A 351 -8.89 29.50 70.30
CA ALA A 351 -9.52 30.65 70.98
C ALA A 351 -9.35 30.86 72.50
N ARG A 352 -8.76 32.01 72.87
CA ARG A 352 -9.41 33.05 73.71
C ARG A 352 -8.62 34.37 73.69
N THR A 353 -9.38 35.47 73.74
CA THR A 353 -9.03 36.90 73.75
C THR A 353 -8.61 37.38 75.18
N PRO A 354 -8.45 38.69 75.46
CA PRO A 354 -7.17 39.40 75.53
C PRO A 354 -6.90 39.98 76.94
N GLU A 355 -5.95 40.92 77.00
CA GLU A 355 -5.71 41.95 78.01
C GLU A 355 -4.52 41.81 78.97
N SER A 356 -3.84 42.97 79.01
CA SER A 356 -2.73 43.44 79.81
C SER A 356 -3.15 43.85 81.22
N ALA A 357 -2.16 43.84 82.11
CA ALA A 357 -2.09 44.38 83.48
C ALA A 357 -2.56 43.44 84.60
#